data_AF-A0A2E5AC68-F1
#
_entry.id   AF-A0A2E5AC68-F1
#
_cell.length_a   1.000
_cell.length_b   1.000
_cell.length_c   1.000
_cell.angle_alpha   90.00
_cell.angle_beta   90.00
_cell.angle_gamma   90.00
#
_symmetry.space_group_name_H-M   'P 1'
#
loop_
_entity.id
_entity.type
_entity.pdbx_description
1 polymer ?
#
loop_
_entity_poly.entity_id
_entity_poly.type
_entity_poly.pdbx_seq_one_letter_code
_entity_poly.pdbx_strand_id
1 'polypeptide(L)'
;MSPLLVGVVAYILLTAALSIPFMLRARFEFRQQGKWSPMTAIISGLIMHGHFLATIALAWLDRGSLFAPNLISLMVGGGLVLGGAYVIFLGRYAYGSQQRVYGLLEDELIQHGIYRRTRNPQYVGYSGMFLGAAIAAGSGLAMLSALAFVAIIHVFITWVEEPHMRRTFGDAFSQYAQKVRRYV
;
A
#
# COMPACT_ATOMS: atom_id res chain seq x y z
N MET A 1 -24.78 7.90 12.28
CA MET A 1 -23.32 7.67 12.40
C MET A 1 -22.79 8.52 13.54
N SER A 2 -21.90 8.01 14.39
CA SER A 2 -21.33 8.79 15.50
C SER A 2 -20.41 9.91 14.98
N PRO A 3 -20.21 11.02 15.73
CA PRO A 3 -19.27 12.08 15.33
C PRO A 3 -17.86 11.56 15.05
N LEU A 4 -17.41 10.56 15.85
CA LEU A 4 -16.14 9.89 15.65
C LEU A 4 -16.05 9.15 14.31
N LEU A 5 -17.09 8.38 13.95
CA LEU A 5 -17.15 7.66 12.68
C LEU A 5 -17.12 8.62 11.49
N VAL A 6 -17.86 9.74 11.57
CA VAL A 6 -17.83 10.78 10.54
C VAL A 6 -16.42 11.37 10.41
N GLY A 7 -15.75 11.64 11.53
CA GLY A 7 -14.37 12.13 11.54
C GLY A 7 -13.38 11.17 10.87
N VAL A 8 -13.48 9.86 11.15
CA VAL A 8 -12.62 8.84 10.53
C VAL A 8 -12.87 8.72 9.02
N VAL A 9 -14.13 8.74 8.59
CA VAL A 9 -14.47 8.74 7.15
C VAL A 9 -13.91 9.98 6.47
N ALA A 10 -14.09 11.17 7.07
CA ALA A 10 -13.54 12.42 6.53
C ALA A 10 -12.01 12.37 6.40
N TYR A 11 -11.31 11.79 7.37
CA TYR A 11 -9.86 11.62 7.32
C TYR A 11 -9.41 10.64 6.21
N ILE A 12 -10.14 9.53 6.02
CA ILE A 12 -9.89 8.58 4.91
C ILE A 12 -10.07 9.26 3.56
N LEU A 13 -11.13 10.06 3.39
CA LEU A 13 -11.35 10.82 2.17
C LEU A 13 -10.26 11.87 1.95
N LEU A 14 -9.84 12.56 3.01
CA LEU A 14 -8.74 13.53 2.96
C LEU A 14 -7.42 12.88 2.51
N THR A 15 -7.04 11.76 3.14
CA THR A 15 -5.80 11.04 2.78
C THR A 15 -5.86 10.48 1.35
N ALA A 16 -7.01 10.00 0.91
CA ALA A 16 -7.23 9.59 -0.48
C ALA A 16 -7.10 10.78 -1.45
N ALA A 17 -7.68 11.94 -1.12
CA ALA A 17 -7.55 13.15 -1.94
C ALA A 17 -6.11 13.67 -2.00
N LEU A 18 -5.41 13.68 -0.86
CA LEU A 18 -4.00 14.08 -0.76
C LEU A 18 -3.05 13.13 -1.50
N SER A 19 -3.47 11.90 -1.80
CA SER A 19 -2.69 11.00 -2.64
C SER A 19 -2.45 11.58 -4.03
N ILE A 20 -3.38 12.35 -4.61
CA ILE A 20 -3.23 12.92 -5.96
C ILE A 20 -2.07 13.92 -6.06
N PRO A 21 -2.02 15.02 -5.27
CA PRO A 21 -0.89 15.94 -5.31
C PRO A 21 0.41 15.27 -4.87
N PHE A 22 0.35 14.29 -3.96
CA PHE A 22 1.51 13.46 -3.62
C PHE A 22 2.04 12.69 -4.85
N MET A 23 1.18 11.98 -5.59
CA MET A 23 1.57 11.22 -6.78
C MET A 23 2.17 12.12 -7.86
N LEU A 24 1.59 13.30 -8.09
CA LEU A 24 2.11 14.31 -9.01
C LEU A 24 3.53 14.74 -8.62
N ARG A 25 3.73 15.06 -7.34
CA ARG A 25 5.04 15.45 -6.80
C ARG A 25 6.05 14.32 -6.88
N ALA A 26 5.70 13.12 -6.41
CA ALA A 26 6.55 11.93 -6.44
C ALA A 26 7.03 11.61 -7.87
N ARG A 27 6.11 11.68 -8.84
CA ARG A 27 6.43 11.48 -10.26
C ARG A 27 7.37 12.55 -10.81
N PHE A 28 7.15 13.81 -10.42
CA PHE A 28 8.01 14.91 -10.84
C PHE A 28 9.43 14.75 -10.28
N GLU A 29 9.56 14.47 -8.97
CA GLU A 29 10.87 14.29 -8.32
C GLU A 29 11.64 13.11 -8.92
N PHE A 30 10.98 11.96 -9.13
CA PHE A 30 11.62 10.84 -9.82
C PHE A 30 12.08 11.18 -11.24
N ARG A 31 11.35 12.02 -11.98
CA ARG A 31 11.75 12.44 -13.33
C ARG A 31 12.93 13.40 -13.35
N GLN A 32 13.04 14.27 -12.33
CA GLN A 32 14.07 15.31 -12.29
C GLN A 32 15.34 14.89 -11.56
N GLN A 33 15.19 14.12 -10.48
CA GLN A 33 16.26 13.83 -9.53
C GLN A 33 16.60 12.33 -9.46
N GLY A 34 15.76 11.47 -10.04
CA GLY A 34 15.91 10.02 -9.96
C GLY A 34 15.61 9.43 -8.57
N LYS A 35 15.18 10.26 -7.61
CA LYS A 35 14.80 9.88 -6.24
C LYS A 35 13.81 10.88 -5.67
N TRP A 36 13.20 10.56 -4.53
CA TRP A 36 12.39 11.47 -3.74
C TRP A 36 13.22 12.36 -2.84
N SER A 37 12.64 13.51 -2.49
CA SER A 37 13.11 14.32 -1.38
C SER A 37 12.68 13.71 -0.02
N PRO A 38 13.41 13.99 1.07
CA PRO A 38 13.01 13.57 2.42
C PRO A 38 11.59 14.02 2.79
N MET A 39 11.17 15.20 2.31
CA MET A 39 9.82 15.70 2.53
C MET A 39 8.76 14.83 1.84
N THR A 40 8.98 14.44 0.58
CA THR A 40 8.08 13.54 -0.15
C THR A 40 7.99 12.17 0.53
N ALA A 41 9.11 11.64 1.03
CA ALA A 41 9.13 10.41 1.80
C ALA A 41 8.33 10.51 3.12
N ILE A 42 8.44 11.63 3.83
CA ILE A 42 7.65 11.87 5.06
C ILE A 42 6.15 11.97 4.72
N ILE A 43 5.79 12.72 3.67
CA ILE A 43 4.40 12.85 3.22
C ILE A 43 3.83 11.48 2.83
N SER A 44 4.58 10.66 2.09
CA SER A 44 4.14 9.32 1.72
C SER A 44 3.91 8.45 2.95
N GLY A 45 4.83 8.50 3.93
CA GLY A 45 4.71 7.81 5.20
C GLY A 45 3.46 8.21 5.97
N LEU A 46 3.19 9.51 6.10
CA LEU A 46 2.02 10.04 6.81
C LEU A 46 0.71 9.67 6.12
N ILE A 47 0.63 9.81 4.78
CA ILE A 47 -0.57 9.42 4.02
C ILE A 47 -0.80 7.92 4.17
N MET A 48 0.24 7.10 3.97
CA MET A 48 0.12 5.64 3.95
C MET A 48 -0.23 5.05 5.32
N HIS A 49 0.55 5.38 6.35
CA HIS A 49 0.33 4.83 7.69
C HIS A 49 -0.88 5.48 8.37
N GLY A 50 -1.13 6.77 8.10
CA GLY A 50 -2.35 7.45 8.52
C GLY A 50 -3.60 6.78 7.96
N HIS A 51 -3.64 6.55 6.65
CA HIS A 51 -4.75 5.84 6.00
C HIS A 51 -4.93 4.43 6.56
N PHE A 52 -3.83 3.67 6.77
CA PHE A 52 -3.89 2.35 7.40
C PHE A 52 -4.52 2.39 8.80
N LEU A 53 -4.03 3.24 9.70
CA LEU A 53 -4.58 3.36 11.05
C LEU A 53 -6.04 3.79 11.03
N ALA A 54 -6.41 4.70 10.14
CA ALA A 54 -7.79 5.14 9.98
C ALA A 54 -8.70 4.02 9.46
N THR A 55 -8.24 3.18 8.53
CA THR A 55 -9.02 2.01 8.07
C THR A 55 -9.20 0.97 9.16
N ILE A 56 -8.20 0.73 10.01
CA ILE A 56 -8.36 -0.14 11.19
C ILE A 56 -9.41 0.42 12.15
N ALA A 57 -9.34 1.73 12.44
CA ALA A 57 -10.36 2.40 13.26
C ALA A 57 -11.75 2.31 12.62
N LEU A 58 -11.85 2.52 11.31
CA LEU A 58 -13.09 2.42 10.54
C LEU A 58 -13.68 1.01 10.63
N ALA A 59 -12.86 -0.03 10.49
CA ALA A 59 -13.30 -1.42 10.60
C ALA A 59 -13.95 -1.70 11.96
N TRP A 60 -13.39 -1.15 13.04
CA TRP A 60 -13.96 -1.30 14.38
C TRP A 60 -15.23 -0.47 14.59
N LEU A 61 -15.24 0.79 14.14
CA LEU A 61 -16.36 1.71 14.35
C LEU A 61 -17.59 1.36 13.49
N ASP A 62 -17.38 0.74 12.34
CA ASP A 62 -18.41 0.28 11.41
C ASP A 62 -18.56 -1.27 11.44
N ARG A 63 -18.14 -1.89 12.55
CA ARG A 63 -18.16 -3.35 12.73
C ARG A 63 -19.58 -3.91 12.57
N GLY A 64 -19.72 -4.94 11.75
CA GLY A 64 -20.98 -5.65 11.52
C GLY A 64 -21.93 -5.00 10.52
N SER A 65 -21.55 -3.87 9.90
CA SER A 65 -22.40 -3.16 8.95
C SER A 65 -22.65 -3.91 7.64
N LEU A 66 -21.72 -4.78 7.22
CA LEU A 66 -21.84 -5.61 6.01
C LEU A 66 -22.32 -7.03 6.34
N PHE A 67 -21.78 -7.63 7.40
CA PHE A 67 -22.23 -8.91 7.93
C PHE A 67 -21.82 -9.05 9.40
N ALA A 68 -22.57 -9.82 10.19
CA ALA A 68 -22.24 -10.09 11.58
C ALA A 68 -20.90 -10.87 11.67
N PRO A 69 -19.87 -10.33 12.37
CA PRO A 69 -18.59 -11.01 12.49
C PRO A 69 -18.73 -12.32 13.26
N ASN A 70 -18.08 -13.36 12.77
CA ASN A 70 -18.07 -14.69 13.39
C ASN A 70 -16.64 -15.24 13.45
N LEU A 71 -16.47 -16.43 14.03
CA LEU A 71 -15.14 -17.04 14.17
C LEU A 71 -14.45 -17.22 12.81
N ILE A 72 -15.19 -17.63 11.76
CA ILE A 72 -14.64 -17.82 10.42
C ILE A 72 -14.13 -16.49 9.86
N SER A 73 -14.94 -15.43 9.92
CA SER A 73 -14.52 -14.11 9.42
C SER A 73 -13.33 -13.55 10.20
N LEU A 74 -13.27 -13.78 11.51
CA LEU A 74 -12.11 -13.42 12.34
C LEU A 74 -10.86 -14.22 11.96
N MET A 75 -10.96 -15.53 11.72
CA MET A 75 -9.83 -16.37 11.32
C MET A 75 -9.31 -16.00 9.93
N VAL A 76 -10.21 -15.84 8.96
CA VAL A 76 -9.86 -15.44 7.59
C VAL A 76 -9.26 -14.04 7.58
N GLY A 77 -9.93 -13.08 8.22
CA GLY A 77 -9.48 -11.70 8.26
C GLY A 77 -8.17 -11.53 9.04
N GLY A 78 -8.04 -12.18 10.20
CA GLY A 78 -6.80 -12.21 10.97
C GLY A 78 -5.65 -12.89 10.20
N GLY A 79 -5.93 -13.99 9.51
CA GLY A 79 -4.95 -14.66 8.64
C GLY A 79 -4.44 -13.75 7.51
N LEU A 80 -5.33 -12.96 6.88
CA LEU A 80 -4.94 -11.98 5.86
C LEU A 80 -4.10 -10.83 6.44
N VAL A 81 -4.41 -10.35 7.65
CA VAL A 81 -3.61 -9.32 8.33
C VAL A 81 -2.21 -9.84 8.65
N LEU A 82 -2.12 -11.01 9.28
CA LEU A 82 -0.83 -11.60 9.65
C LEU A 82 0.00 -11.99 8.42
N GLY A 83 -0.64 -12.60 7.41
CA GLY A 83 0.00 -12.92 6.14
C GLY A 83 0.48 -11.68 5.40
N GLY A 84 -0.34 -10.63 5.35
CA GLY A 84 0.04 -9.36 4.74
C GLY A 84 1.22 -8.68 5.44
N ALA A 85 1.21 -8.64 6.77
CA ALA A 85 2.33 -8.14 7.56
C ALA A 85 3.62 -8.93 7.33
N TYR A 86 3.51 -10.26 7.22
CA TYR A 86 4.65 -11.12 6.90
C TYR A 86 5.21 -10.86 5.50
N VAL A 87 4.35 -10.65 4.49
CA VAL A 87 4.79 -10.28 3.14
C VAL A 87 5.52 -8.92 3.13
N ILE A 88 5.01 -7.93 3.88
CA ILE A 88 5.69 -6.63 4.04
C ILE A 88 7.06 -6.83 4.69
N PHE A 89 7.15 -7.64 5.74
CA PHE A 89 8.40 -7.96 6.41
C PHE A 89 9.41 -8.56 5.43
N LEU A 90 9.02 -9.57 4.65
CA LEU A 90 9.89 -10.17 3.63
C LEU A 90 10.33 -9.16 2.56
N GLY A 91 9.44 -8.24 2.17
CA GLY A 91 9.77 -7.18 1.20
C GLY A 91 10.80 -6.20 1.76
N ARG A 92 10.61 -5.74 3.00
CA ARG A 92 11.56 -4.85 3.69
C ARG A 92 12.89 -5.54 3.95
N TYR A 93 12.87 -6.81 4.31
CA TYR A 93 14.08 -7.62 4.50
C TYR A 93 14.89 -7.72 3.20
N ALA A 94 14.24 -8.02 2.07
CA ALA A 94 14.90 -8.09 0.77
C ALA A 94 15.43 -6.72 0.28
N TYR A 95 14.74 -5.62 0.59
CA TYR A 95 15.24 -4.28 0.25
C TYR A 95 16.51 -3.90 1.03
N GLY A 96 16.67 -4.39 2.26
CA GLY A 96 17.86 -4.20 3.10
C GLY A 96 18.12 -2.76 3.59
N SER A 97 17.39 -1.76 3.10
CA SER A 97 17.57 -0.34 3.46
C SER A 97 16.24 0.41 3.50
N GLN A 98 16.01 1.17 4.58
CA GLN A 98 14.85 2.06 4.67
C GLN A 98 14.90 3.17 3.62
N GLN A 99 16.09 3.61 3.20
CA GLN A 99 16.21 4.65 2.17
C GLN A 99 15.60 4.18 0.84
N ARG A 100 15.81 2.91 0.47
CA ARG A 100 15.19 2.32 -0.73
C ARG A 100 13.67 2.17 -0.58
N VAL A 101 13.21 1.73 0.59
CA VAL A 101 11.77 1.58 0.89
C VAL A 101 11.01 2.91 0.79
N TYR A 102 11.66 4.02 1.13
CA TYR A 102 11.07 5.36 1.10
C TYR A 102 11.46 6.19 -0.14
N GLY A 103 11.99 5.55 -1.18
CA GLY A 103 12.28 6.20 -2.46
C GLY A 103 13.45 7.21 -2.43
N LEU A 104 14.33 7.12 -1.42
CA LEU A 104 15.46 8.03 -1.21
C LEU A 104 16.77 7.53 -1.84
N LEU A 105 16.79 6.27 -2.28
CA LEU A 105 17.96 5.58 -2.82
C LEU A 105 17.52 4.53 -3.84
N GLU A 106 17.97 4.65 -5.09
CA GLU A 106 17.69 3.73 -6.19
C GLU A 106 18.99 3.25 -6.85
N ASP A 107 19.77 2.50 -6.09
CA ASP A 107 21.09 1.97 -6.48
C ASP A 107 21.04 0.51 -6.97
N GLU A 108 19.97 -0.23 -6.69
CA GLU A 108 19.85 -1.64 -7.01
C GLU A 108 18.42 -2.03 -7.40
N LEU A 109 18.30 -2.84 -8.45
CA LEU A 109 17.04 -3.47 -8.81
C LEU A 109 16.88 -4.79 -8.04
N ILE A 110 16.05 -4.78 -6.99
CA ILE A 110 15.81 -5.94 -6.13
C ILE A 110 14.96 -6.99 -6.86
N GLN A 111 15.55 -8.17 -7.09
CA GLN A 111 14.90 -9.29 -7.81
C GLN A 111 14.91 -10.63 -7.04
N HIS A 112 15.39 -10.63 -5.79
CA HIS A 112 15.56 -11.83 -4.98
C HIS A 112 14.52 -11.91 -3.84
N GLY A 113 14.46 -13.04 -3.13
CA GLY A 113 13.50 -13.24 -2.05
C GLY A 113 12.05 -13.16 -2.53
N ILE A 114 11.21 -12.40 -1.81
CA ILE A 114 9.78 -12.25 -2.14
C ILE A 114 9.55 -11.54 -3.48
N TYR A 115 10.52 -10.75 -3.96
CA TYR A 115 10.46 -10.08 -5.26
C TYR A 115 10.46 -11.05 -6.45
N ARG A 116 10.82 -12.32 -6.26
CA ARG A 116 10.64 -13.35 -7.30
C ARG A 116 9.18 -13.72 -7.55
N ARG A 117 8.27 -13.39 -6.62
CA ARG A 117 6.84 -13.74 -6.69
C ARG A 117 5.98 -12.58 -7.18
N THR A 118 6.27 -11.38 -6.69
CA THR A 118 5.58 -10.16 -7.10
C THR A 118 6.57 -9.00 -7.08
N ARG A 119 6.42 -8.08 -8.02
CA ARG A 119 7.24 -6.86 -8.05
C ARG A 119 6.86 -5.85 -6.96
N ASN A 120 5.70 -6.03 -6.31
CA ASN A 120 5.11 -5.06 -5.38
C ASN A 120 4.66 -5.72 -4.05
N PRO A 121 5.54 -6.47 -3.35
CA PRO A 121 5.14 -7.28 -2.21
C PRO A 121 4.57 -6.45 -1.05
N GLN A 122 5.12 -5.27 -0.75
CA GLN A 122 4.59 -4.41 0.31
C GLN A 122 3.15 -3.99 0.02
N TYR A 123 2.85 -3.61 -1.22
CA TYR A 123 1.51 -3.22 -1.62
C TYR A 123 0.52 -4.38 -1.54
N VAL A 124 0.93 -5.58 -1.97
CA VAL A 124 0.13 -6.81 -1.78
C VAL A 124 -0.12 -7.07 -0.30
N GLY A 125 0.89 -6.92 0.55
CA GLY A 125 0.76 -7.10 1.99
C GLY A 125 -0.18 -6.09 2.64
N TYR A 126 -0.08 -4.81 2.28
CA TYR A 126 -1.01 -3.78 2.74
C TYR A 126 -2.44 -4.06 2.27
N SER A 127 -2.65 -4.41 1.00
CA SER A 127 -3.97 -4.80 0.50
C SER A 127 -4.56 -5.96 1.29
N GLY A 128 -3.74 -6.98 1.61
CA GLY A 128 -4.14 -8.10 2.48
C GLY A 128 -4.54 -7.65 3.88
N MET A 129 -3.77 -6.75 4.50
CA MET A 129 -4.08 -6.22 5.83
C MET A 129 -5.38 -5.40 5.86
N PHE A 130 -5.62 -4.56 4.85
CA PHE A 130 -6.84 -3.77 4.73
C PHE A 130 -8.08 -4.66 4.53
N LEU A 131 -8.01 -5.59 3.58
CA LEU A 131 -9.08 -6.54 3.32
C LEU A 131 -9.33 -7.44 4.54
N GLY A 132 -8.26 -7.89 5.18
CA GLY A 132 -8.32 -8.73 6.37
C GLY A 132 -9.02 -8.02 7.55
N ALA A 133 -8.71 -6.75 7.79
CA ALA A 133 -9.39 -5.96 8.80
C ALA A 133 -10.89 -5.77 8.50
N ALA A 134 -11.23 -5.46 7.25
CA ALA A 134 -12.62 -5.33 6.81
C ALA A 134 -13.42 -6.65 6.99
N ILE A 135 -12.83 -7.79 6.62
CA ILE A 135 -13.43 -9.11 6.76
C ILE A 135 -13.57 -9.51 8.23
N ALA A 136 -12.52 -9.32 9.03
CA ALA A 136 -12.54 -9.64 10.46
C ALA A 136 -13.62 -8.87 11.22
N ALA A 137 -13.89 -7.64 10.80
CA ALA A 137 -14.90 -6.78 11.40
C ALA A 137 -16.27 -6.81 10.70
N GLY A 138 -16.41 -7.50 9.56
CA GLY A 138 -17.64 -7.46 8.77
C GLY A 138 -18.10 -6.04 8.43
N SER A 139 -17.15 -5.14 8.17
CA SER A 139 -17.39 -3.71 7.95
C SER A 139 -17.42 -3.37 6.47
N GLY A 140 -18.53 -2.80 6.02
CA GLY A 140 -18.74 -2.34 4.65
C GLY A 140 -17.90 -1.11 4.33
N LEU A 141 -17.80 -0.15 5.24
CA LEU A 141 -16.99 1.05 5.01
C LEU A 141 -15.49 0.72 4.96
N ALA A 142 -15.01 -0.18 5.82
CA ALA A 142 -13.61 -0.62 5.75
C ALA A 142 -13.34 -1.41 4.46
N MET A 143 -14.31 -2.20 3.97
CA MET A 143 -14.19 -2.89 2.67
C MET A 143 -14.08 -1.88 1.53
N LEU A 144 -14.91 -0.85 1.50
CA LEU A 144 -14.82 0.23 0.49
C LEU A 144 -13.47 0.96 0.57
N SER A 145 -12.98 1.26 1.78
CA SER A 145 -11.66 1.84 2.00
C SER A 145 -10.54 0.94 1.46
N ALA A 146 -10.62 -0.38 1.67
CA ALA A 146 -9.65 -1.34 1.17
C ALA A 146 -9.62 -1.40 -0.37
N LEU A 147 -10.80 -1.42 -1.02
CA LEU A 147 -10.90 -1.40 -2.48
C LEU A 147 -10.39 -0.09 -3.09
N ALA A 148 -10.73 1.05 -2.47
CA ALA A 148 -10.22 2.35 -2.87
C ALA A 148 -8.69 2.42 -2.75
N PHE A 149 -8.13 1.89 -1.66
CA PHE A 149 -6.68 1.78 -1.47
C PHE A 149 -6.01 0.97 -2.59
N VAL A 150 -6.54 -0.21 -2.93
CA VAL A 150 -6.02 -1.05 -4.02
C VAL A 150 -6.02 -0.28 -5.35
N ALA A 151 -7.10 0.44 -5.65
CA ALA A 151 -7.21 1.24 -6.87
C ALA A 151 -6.18 2.38 -6.90
N ILE A 152 -6.04 3.15 -5.81
CA ILE A 152 -5.08 4.26 -5.71
C ILE A 152 -3.65 3.75 -5.87
N ILE A 153 -3.30 2.65 -5.19
CA ILE A 153 -1.97 2.05 -5.29
C ILE A 153 -1.70 1.48 -6.68
N HIS A 154 -2.71 0.92 -7.36
CA HIS A 154 -2.56 0.49 -8.74
C HIS A 154 -2.17 1.66 -9.66
N VAL A 155 -2.84 2.80 -9.52
CA VAL A 155 -2.51 4.03 -10.25
C VAL A 155 -1.09 4.49 -9.90
N PHE A 156 -0.73 4.52 -8.62
CA PHE A 156 0.62 4.91 -8.19
C PHE A 156 1.70 4.03 -8.83
N ILE A 157 1.58 2.70 -8.73
CA ILE A 157 2.55 1.75 -9.29
C ILE A 157 2.70 1.96 -10.80
N THR A 158 1.59 2.05 -11.53
CA THR A 158 1.61 2.10 -13.00
C THR A 158 2.02 3.45 -13.57
N TRP A 159 1.74 4.54 -12.85
CA TRP A 159 1.94 5.90 -13.35
C TRP A 159 3.20 6.59 -12.81
N VAL A 160 3.63 6.20 -11.60
CA VAL A 160 4.78 6.78 -10.90
C VAL A 160 5.94 5.78 -10.87
N GLU A 161 5.73 4.63 -10.25
CA GLU A 161 6.81 3.74 -9.81
C GLU A 161 7.42 2.93 -10.95
N GLU A 162 6.62 2.16 -11.71
CA GLU A 162 7.13 1.36 -12.83
C GLU A 162 7.75 2.23 -13.95
N PRO A 163 7.19 3.40 -14.33
CA PRO A 163 7.84 4.29 -15.26
C PRO A 163 9.18 4.83 -14.75
N HIS A 164 9.32 5.05 -13.45
CA HIS A 164 10.60 5.42 -12.86
C HIS A 164 11.59 4.24 -12.94
N MET A 165 11.19 3.04 -12.51
CA MET A 165 12.02 1.83 -12.59
C MET A 165 12.49 1.52 -14.02
N ARG A 166 11.64 1.70 -15.03
CA ARG A 166 12.01 1.55 -16.44
C ARG A 166 13.06 2.57 -16.88
N ARG A 167 13.01 3.82 -16.38
CA ARG A 167 14.02 4.83 -16.70
C ARG A 167 15.35 4.55 -16.01
N THR A 168 15.30 4.12 -14.75
CA THR A 168 16.49 3.90 -13.92
C THR A 168 17.24 2.63 -14.33
N PHE A 169 16.52 1.52 -14.56
CA PHE A 169 17.13 0.21 -14.78
C PHE A 169 16.96 -0.33 -16.22
N GLY A 170 16.24 0.38 -17.08
CA GLY A 170 16.12 0.04 -18.51
C GLY A 170 15.68 -1.40 -18.76
N ASP A 171 16.49 -2.10 -19.55
CA ASP A 171 16.22 -3.48 -19.99
C ASP A 171 16.19 -4.48 -18.82
N ALA A 172 16.97 -4.25 -17.76
CA ALA A 172 16.97 -5.13 -16.60
C ALA A 172 15.58 -5.16 -15.94
N PHE A 173 14.93 -4.00 -15.79
CA PHE A 173 13.55 -3.95 -15.29
C PHE A 173 12.56 -4.53 -16.29
N SER A 174 12.72 -4.28 -17.59
CA SER A 174 11.83 -4.82 -18.62
C SER A 174 11.84 -6.35 -18.64
N GLN A 175 13.01 -6.99 -18.57
CA GLN A 175 13.14 -8.45 -18.49
C GLN A 175 12.54 -9.00 -17.19
N TYR A 176 12.79 -8.32 -16.07
CA TYR A 176 12.19 -8.68 -14.78
C TYR A 176 10.66 -8.59 -14.81
N ALA A 177 10.11 -7.53 -15.41
CA ALA A 177 8.68 -7.30 -15.51
C ALA A 177 7.95 -8.31 -16.42
N GLN A 178 8.66 -8.93 -17.36
CA GLN A 178 8.14 -10.05 -18.17
C GLN A 178 8.09 -11.36 -17.39
N LYS A 179 9.05 -11.58 -16.48
CA LYS A 179 9.17 -12.83 -15.70
C LYS A 179 8.32 -12.82 -14.43
N VAL A 180 8.17 -11.65 -13.80
CA VAL A 180 7.49 -11.51 -12.52
C VAL A 180 6.27 -10.62 -12.67
N ARG A 181 5.14 -11.08 -12.15
CA ARG A 181 3.87 -10.34 -12.21
C ARG A 181 3.91 -9.10 -11.32
N ARG A 182 3.10 -8.11 -11.69
CA ARG A 182 2.93 -6.89 -10.89
C ARG A 182 2.36 -7.21 -9.52
N TYR A 183 1.36 -8.09 -9.48
CA TYR A 183 0.71 -8.64 -8.29
C TYR A 183 0.78 -10.17 -8.36
N VAL A 184 0.68 -10.84 -7.20
CA VAL A 184 0.74 -12.31 -7.06
C VAL A 184 -0.05 -13.08 -8.12
#